data_AF-A0A193SJX2-F1
#
_entry.id   AF-A0A193SJX2-F1
#
_cell.length_a   1.000
_cell.length_b   1.000
_cell.length_c   1.000
_cell.angle_alpha   90.00
_cell.angle_beta   90.00
_cell.angle_gamma   90.00
#
_symmetry.space_group_name_H-M   'P 1'
#
loop_
_entity.id
_entity.type
_entity.pdbx_description
1 polymer ?
#
loop_
_entity_poly.entity_id
_entity_poly.type
_entity_poly.pdbx_seq_one_letter_code
_entity_poly.pdbx_strand_id
1 'polypeptide(L)' 'MLLPSGETVFAVEQYFVVHAENNTLSSSEWTLHETQVMTDHHWWSAHELRSTGETVWPEALVEMLVDAGVFEPAA' A
#
# COMPACT_ATOMS: atom_id res chain seq x y z
N MET A 1 1.21 18.05 -0.84
CA MET A 1 -0.03 17.42 -1.34
C MET A 1 -1.13 18.48 -1.40
N LEU A 2 -1.97 18.48 -2.43
CA LEU A 2 -3.15 19.35 -2.51
C LEU A 2 -4.37 18.53 -2.07
N LEU A 3 -5.02 18.93 -0.98
CA LEU A 3 -6.24 18.27 -0.51
C LEU A 3 -7.42 18.58 -1.45
N PRO A 4 -8.48 17.74 -1.47
CA PRO A 4 -9.70 18.02 -2.22
C PRO A 4 -10.36 19.38 -1.86
N SER A 5 -10.05 19.92 -0.67
CA SER A 5 -10.47 21.25 -0.22
C SER A 5 -9.74 22.41 -0.91
N GLY A 6 -8.65 22.15 -1.64
CA GLY A 6 -7.77 23.17 -2.22
C GLY A 6 -6.63 23.63 -1.32
N GLU A 7 -6.52 23.08 -0.11
CA GLU A 7 -5.42 23.37 0.82
C GLU A 7 -4.15 22.62 0.42
N THR A 8 -3.01 23.31 0.40
CA THR A 8 -1.71 22.66 0.24
C THR A 8 -1.15 22.27 1.60
N VAL A 9 -0.96 20.97 1.80
CA VAL A 9 -0.42 20.42 3.03
C VAL A 9 0.94 19.77 2.80
N PHE A 10 1.79 19.85 3.82
CA PHE A 10 2.99 19.04 3.92
C PHE A 10 2.62 17.73 4.63
N ALA A 11 2.84 16.62 3.96
CA ALA A 11 2.60 15.28 4.50
C ALA A 11 3.94 14.59 4.69
N VAL A 12 4.14 13.99 5.87
CA VAL A 12 5.26 13.09 6.15
C VAL A 12 4.67 11.70 6.26
N GLU A 13 5.12 10.80 5.39
CA GLU A 13 4.66 9.42 5.37
C GLU A 13 5.78 8.51 5.87
N GLN A 14 5.43 7.58 6.75
CA GLN A 14 6.35 6.58 7.30
C GLN A 14 5.74 5.20 7.09
N TYR A 15 6.52 4.29 6.52
CA TYR A 15 6.10 2.95 6.18
C TYR A 15 6.81 1.94 7.08
N PHE A 16 6.09 0.91 7.50
CA PHE A 16 6.58 -0.14 8.38
C PHE A 16 6.25 -1.50 7.80
N VAL A 17 7.17 -2.45 7.93
CA VAL A 17 6.96 -3.85 7.55
C VAL A 17 6.52 -4.62 8.79
N VAL A 18 5.44 -5.39 8.66
CA VAL A 18 4.93 -6.28 9.70
C VAL A 18 4.75 -7.67 9.11
N HIS A 19 5.17 -8.70 9.84
CA HIS A 19 4.95 -10.10 9.47
C HIS A 19 3.71 -10.63 10.18
N ALA A 20 2.72 -11.07 9.40
CA ALA A 20 1.51 -11.71 9.90
C ALA A 20 1.56 -13.22 9.66
N GLU A 21 0.92 -14.00 10.53
CA GLU A 21 0.87 -15.45 10.41
C GLU A 21 -0.02 -15.94 9.27
N ASN A 22 -1.01 -15.14 8.87
CA ASN A 22 -1.95 -15.48 7.80
C ASN A 22 -2.48 -14.22 7.08
N ASN A 23 -3.14 -14.48 5.95
CA ASN A 23 -3.63 -13.46 5.01
C ASN A 23 -5.14 -13.21 5.15
N THR A 24 -5.75 -13.60 6.29
CA THR A 24 -7.19 -13.43 6.51
C THR A 24 -7.51 -11.97 6.72
N LEU A 25 -8.40 -11.43 5.89
CA LEU A 25 -8.89 -10.07 6.02
C LEU A 25 -10.24 -10.04 6.71
N SER A 26 -10.45 -9.03 7.55
CA SER A 26 -11.73 -8.75 8.21
C SER A 26 -12.07 -7.28 8.07
N SER A 27 -13.29 -7.00 7.61
CA SER A 27 -13.87 -5.66 7.53
C SER A 27 -14.94 -5.41 8.60
N SER A 28 -15.04 -6.29 9.61
CA SER A 28 -16.15 -6.27 10.59
C SER A 28 -16.25 -4.99 11.41
N GLU A 29 -15.15 -4.26 11.58
CA GLU A 29 -15.07 -3.04 12.40
C GLU A 29 -14.81 -1.77 11.57
N TRP A 30 -15.03 -1.83 10.25
CA TRP A 30 -14.83 -0.64 9.41
C TRP A 30 -15.87 0.42 9.71
N THR A 31 -15.40 1.65 9.82
CA THR A 31 -16.25 2.83 9.85
C THR A 31 -16.96 3.02 8.50
N LEU A 32 -18.01 3.84 8.51
CA LEU A 32 -18.74 4.20 7.29
C LEU A 32 -17.81 4.81 6.22
N HIS A 33 -16.81 5.60 6.65
CA HIS A 33 -15.86 6.22 5.75
C HIS A 33 -14.90 5.20 5.12
N GLU A 34 -14.36 4.28 5.91
CA GLU A 34 -13.47 3.23 5.42
C GLU A 34 -14.17 2.34 4.39
N THR A 35 -15.43 1.99 4.63
CA THR A 35 -16.24 1.21 3.67
C THR A 35 -16.48 1.95 2.34
N GLN A 36 -16.45 3.28 2.33
CA GLN A 36 -16.64 4.07 1.11
C GLN A 36 -15.37 4.20 0.27
N VAL A 37 -14.19 4.14 0.90
CA VAL A 37 -12.90 4.36 0.22
C VAL A 37 -12.13 3.07 -0.02
N MET A 38 -12.32 2.05 0.83
CA MET A 38 -11.71 0.73 0.71
C MET A 38 -12.67 -0.19 -0.02
N THR A 39 -12.36 -0.54 -1.26
CA THR A 39 -13.25 -1.33 -2.13
C THR A 39 -12.77 -2.77 -2.25
N ASP A 40 -11.62 -2.97 -2.89
CA ASP A 40 -11.03 -4.28 -3.15
C ASP A 40 -9.68 -4.42 -2.46
N HIS A 41 -9.23 -5.66 -2.29
CA HIS A 41 -7.92 -5.99 -1.73
C HIS A 41 -7.22 -7.04 -2.60
N HIS A 42 -5.90 -6.97 -2.64
CA HIS A 42 -5.09 -7.98 -3.32
C HIS A 42 -3.79 -8.21 -2.55
N TRP A 43 -3.43 -9.48 -2.38
CA TRP A 43 -2.14 -9.88 -1.81
C TRP A 43 -1.14 -10.04 -2.93
N TRP A 44 -0.28 -9.04 -3.10
CA TRP A 44 0.67 -9.01 -4.20
C TRP A 44 1.98 -9.73 -3.88
N SER A 45 2.49 -10.49 -4.84
CA SER A 45 3.90 -10.86 -4.92
C SER A 45 4.76 -9.72 -5.49
N ALA A 46 6.08 -9.82 -5.29
CA ALA A 46 7.04 -8.87 -5.87
C ALA A 46 6.96 -8.79 -7.40
N HIS A 47 6.69 -9.92 -8.06
CA HIS A 47 6.55 -9.96 -9.52
C HIS A 47 5.28 -9.23 -9.97
N GLU A 48 4.15 -9.51 -9.32
CA GLU A 48 2.87 -8.88 -9.67
C GLU A 48 2.94 -7.35 -9.49
N LEU A 49 3.52 -6.86 -8.38
CA LEU A 49 3.69 -5.42 -8.16
C LEU A 49 4.58 -4.74 -9.20
N ARG A 50 5.56 -5.45 -9.77
CA ARG A 50 6.43 -4.91 -10.83
C ARG A 50 5.75 -4.89 -12.19
N SER A 51 4.86 -5.84 -12.45
CA SER A 51 4.20 -5.99 -13.75
C SER A 51 2.80 -5.39 -13.82
N THR A 52 2.27 -4.89 -12.69
CA THR A 52 0.90 -4.41 -12.62
C THR A 52 0.70 -3.16 -13.48
N GLY A 53 -0.47 -3.09 -14.12
CA GLY A 53 -0.95 -1.87 -14.78
C GLY A 53 -1.76 -0.98 -13.84
N GLU A 54 -1.98 -1.41 -12.60
CA GLU A 54 -2.72 -0.64 -11.60
C GLU A 54 -1.87 0.49 -11.01
N THR A 55 -2.52 1.56 -10.55
CA THR A 55 -1.82 2.67 -9.90
C THR A 55 -1.50 2.29 -8.46
N VAL A 56 -0.23 2.09 -8.17
CA VAL A 56 0.28 1.72 -6.83
C VAL A 56 1.08 2.89 -6.25
N TRP A 57 0.77 3.24 -5.00
CA TRP A 57 1.51 4.21 -4.22
C TRP A 57 2.08 3.56 -2.95
N PRO A 58 3.25 4.00 -2.44
CA PRO A 58 4.15 4.98 -3.06
C PRO A 58 4.78 4.45 -4.36
N GLU A 59 5.18 5.33 -5.27
CA GLU A 59 5.80 4.93 -6.56
C GLU A 59 7.04 4.03 -6.36
N ALA A 60 7.80 4.28 -5.29
CA ALA A 60 8.99 3.51 -4.92
C ALA A 60 8.69 2.26 -4.06
N LEU A 61 7.43 1.84 -3.91
CA LEU A 61 7.05 0.76 -2.97
C LEU A 61 7.87 -0.52 -3.17
N VAL A 62 8.09 -0.94 -4.41
CA VAL A 62 8.87 -2.16 -4.71
C VAL A 62 10.33 -2.01 -4.26
N GLU A 63 10.96 -0.87 -4.54
CA GLU A 63 12.34 -0.59 -4.14
C GLU A 63 12.46 -0.52 -2.61
N MET A 64 11.53 0.15 -1.94
CA MET A 64 11.47 0.22 -0.48
C MET A 64 11.36 -1.17 0.17
N LEU A 65 10.59 -2.09 -0.44
CA LEU A 65 10.46 -3.46 0.05
C LEU A 65 11.72 -4.30 -0.23
N VAL A 66 12.48 -4.00 -1.28
CA VAL A 66 13.81 -4.61 -1.50
C VAL A 66 14.80 -4.10 -0.46
N ASP A 67 14.86 -2.78 -0.23
CA ASP A 67 15.75 -2.17 0.77
C ASP A 67 15.44 -2.65 2.20
N ALA A 68 14.16 -2.91 2.49
CA ALA A 68 13.73 -3.50 3.76
C ALA A 68 13.99 -5.02 3.86
N GLY A 69 14.52 -5.66 2.81
CA GLY A 69 14.81 -7.10 2.77
C GLY A 69 13.57 -8.00 2.67
N VAL A 70 12.43 -7.46 2.23
CA VAL A 70 11.17 -8.20 2.05
C VAL A 70 11.13 -8.86 0.67
N PHE A 71 11.58 -8.15 -0.35
CA PHE A 71 11.64 -8.64 -1.74
C PHE A 71 13.07 -8.84 -2.20
N GLU A 72 13.28 -9.84 -3.04
CA GLU A 72 14.53 -10.00 -3.78
C GLU A 72 14.65 -8.90 -4.85
N PRO A 73 15.87 -8.38 -5.13
CA PRO A 73 16.11 -7.46 -6.24
C PRO A 73 15.62 -8.04 -7.57
N ALA A 74 15.26 -7.18 -8.51
CA ALA A 74 15.05 -7.64 -9.88
C ALA A 74 16.37 -8.18 -10.45
N ALA A 75 16.30 -9.33 -11.13
CA ALA A 75 17.44 -9.99 -11.76
C ALA A 75 17.92 -9.25 -13.02
#